data_AF-A0A8C0Z3H6-F1
#
_entry.id   AF-A0A8C0Z3H6-F1
#
_cell.length_a   1.000
_cell.length_b   1.000
_cell.length_c   1.000
_cell.angle_alpha   90.00
_cell.angle_beta   90.00
_cell.angle_gamma   90.00
#
_symmetry.space_group_name_H-M   'P 1'
#
loop_
_entity.id
_entity.type
_entity.pdbx_description
1 polymer ?
#
loop_
_entity_poly.entity_id
_entity_poly.type
_entity_poly.pdbx_seq_one_letter_code
_entity_poly.pdbx_strand_id
1 'polypeptide(L)' 'MSSHKTFRIKRFLAKKQKQNCPIPQWIRMKTGNKIRFNSKRRRWRRTKLGLWGSIAHHEIANIIGTHI' A
#
# COMPACT_ATOMS: atom_id res chain seq x y z
N MET A 1 -14.08 5.89 16.31
CA MET A 1 -12.86 5.06 16.45
C MET A 1 -12.66 4.22 15.19
N SER A 2 -11.43 4.09 14.69
CA SER A 2 -11.14 3.10 13.64
C SER A 2 -11.21 1.69 14.23
N SER A 3 -11.62 0.68 13.45
CA SER A 3 -11.65 -0.70 13.92
C SER A 3 -10.29 -1.14 14.50
N HIS A 4 -10.30 -2.04 15.48
CA HIS A 4 -9.07 -2.71 15.91
C HIS A 4 -8.50 -3.51 14.72
N LYS A 5 -7.23 -3.26 14.40
CA LYS A 5 -6.50 -3.87 13.28
C LYS A 5 -5.14 -4.32 13.77
N THR A 6 -4.65 -5.43 13.24
CA THR A 6 -3.31 -5.94 13.54
C THR A 6 -2.22 -4.96 13.06
N PHE A 7 -1.03 -5.05 13.66
CA PHE A 7 0.10 -4.20 13.31
C PHE A 7 0.51 -4.31 11.84
N ARG A 8 0.51 -5.53 11.26
CA ARG A 8 0.88 -5.73 9.85
C ARG A 8 -0.10 -5.04 8.90
N ILE A 9 -1.42 -5.08 9.18
CA ILE A 9 -2.44 -4.35 8.40
C ILE A 9 -2.20 -2.84 8.51
N LYS A 10 -1.95 -2.32 9.73
CA LYS A 10 -1.66 -0.88 9.93
C LYS A 10 -0.44 -0.45 9.12
N ARG A 11 0.65 -1.24 9.12
CA ARG A 11 1.87 -0.97 8.33
C ARG A 11 1.59 -1.00 6.82
N PHE A 12 0.78 -1.95 6.34
CA PHE A 12 0.38 -2.02 4.94
C PHE A 12 -0.42 -0.77 4.51
N LEU A 13 -1.42 -0.38 5.31
CA LEU A 13 -2.24 0.81 5.05
C LEU A 13 -1.37 2.07 5.03
N ALA A 14 -0.47 2.23 6.00
CA ALA A 14 0.46 3.35 6.06
C ALA A 14 1.38 3.40 4.82
N LYS A 15 1.90 2.26 4.36
CA LYS A 15 2.72 2.18 3.13
C LYS A 15 1.92 2.58 1.90
N LYS A 16 0.68 2.08 1.75
CA LYS A 16 -0.19 2.42 0.62
C LYS A 16 -0.60 3.90 0.62
N GLN A 17 -0.73 4.51 1.79
CA GLN A 17 -0.95 5.96 1.91
C GLN A 17 0.28 6.74 1.45
N LYS A 18 1.49 6.37 1.91
CA LYS A 18 2.75 7.02 1.51
C LYS A 18 3.03 6.89 0.01
N GLN A 19 2.73 5.75 -0.60
CA GLN A 19 2.91 5.53 -2.04
C GLN A 19 1.95 6.37 -2.92
N ASN A 20 0.86 6.89 -2.37
CA ASN A 20 -0.16 7.62 -3.10
C ASN A 20 0.14 9.12 -3.24
N CYS A 21 1.42 9.47 -3.41
CA CYS A 21 1.91 10.84 -3.53
C CYS A 21 2.16 11.25 -5.00
N PRO A 22 2.16 12.56 -5.31
CA PRO A 22 2.59 13.06 -6.61
C PRO A 22 4.10 12.90 -6.80
N ILE A 23 4.57 12.97 -8.05
CA ILE A 23 6.00 12.91 -8.36
C ILE A 23 6.68 14.22 -7.91
N PRO A 24 7.83 14.15 -7.21
CA PRO A 24 8.63 15.32 -6.88
C PRO A 24 9.09 16.10 -8.12
N GLN A 25 9.11 17.43 -8.02
CA GLN A 25 9.42 18.31 -9.15
C GLN A 25 10.83 18.07 -9.72
N TRP A 26 11.84 17.89 -8.88
CA TRP A 26 13.22 17.67 -9.33
C TRP A 26 13.38 16.39 -10.17
N ILE A 27 12.53 15.39 -9.99
CA ILE A 27 12.53 14.18 -10.85
C ILE A 27 12.08 14.55 -12.26
N ARG A 28 11.09 15.43 -12.41
CA ARG A 28 10.61 15.89 -13.73
C ARG A 28 11.66 16.71 -14.47
N MET A 29 12.57 17.35 -13.75
CA MET A 29 13.63 18.20 -14.32
C MET A 29 14.86 17.40 -14.75
N LYS A 30 14.95 16.09 -14.43
CA LYS A 30 16.08 15.27 -14.89
C LYS A 30 16.11 15.13 -16.41
N THR A 31 17.27 15.37 -17.01
CA THR A 31 17.51 15.19 -18.44
C THR A 31 17.20 13.76 -18.89
N GLY A 32 16.54 13.61 -20.05
CA GLY A 32 16.16 12.30 -20.60
C GLY A 32 15.01 11.60 -19.87
N ASN A 33 14.42 12.20 -18.83
CA ASN A 33 13.32 11.59 -18.10
C ASN A 33 11.98 11.78 -18.81
N LYS A 34 11.32 10.67 -19.16
CA LYS A 34 9.97 10.66 -19.78
C LYS A 34 8.82 10.66 -18.76
N ILE A 35 9.10 10.50 -17.47
CA ILE A 35 8.08 10.36 -16.43
C ILE A 35 7.43 11.72 -16.12
N ARG A 36 6.11 11.83 -16.33
CA ARG A 36 5.33 13.06 -16.10
C ARG A 36 4.45 13.03 -14.86
N PHE A 37 3.83 11.88 -14.56
CA PHE A 37 2.93 11.70 -13.42
C PHE A 37 3.05 10.28 -12.84
N ASN A 38 2.57 10.10 -11.60
CA ASN A 38 2.57 8.79 -10.94
C ASN A 38 1.38 7.96 -11.47
N SER A 39 1.65 7.08 -12.45
CA SER A 39 0.63 6.22 -13.06
C SER A 39 -0.01 5.24 -12.09
N LYS A 40 0.67 4.91 -10.98
CA LYS A 40 0.16 3.99 -9.94
C LYS A 40 -0.61 4.71 -8.84
N ARG A 41 -0.83 6.03 -8.95
CA ARG A 41 -1.62 6.79 -7.98
C ARG A 41 -3.07 6.30 -8.00
N ARG A 42 -3.65 6.11 -6.82
CA ARG A 42 -4.96 5.49 -6.63
C ARG A 42 -5.96 6.45 -5.99
N ARG A 43 -7.18 6.50 -6.53
CA ARG A 43 -8.32 7.17 -5.90
C ARG A 43 -9.17 6.17 -5.10
N TRP A 44 -9.38 6.45 -3.82
CA TRP A 44 -10.04 5.52 -2.88
C TRP A 44 -11.50 5.19 -3.22
N ARG A 45 -12.20 6.10 -3.90
CA ARG A 45 -13.57 5.86 -4.37
C ARG A 45 -13.62 4.93 -5.57
N ARG A 46 -12.64 5.03 -6.49
CA ARG A 46 -12.63 4.25 -7.75
C ARG A 46 -11.99 2.88 -7.61
N THR A 47 -10.96 2.73 -6.78
CA THR A 47 -10.22 1.46 -6.64
C THR A 47 -9.96 1.15 -5.17
N LYS A 48 -10.43 -0.01 -4.72
CA LYS A 48 -10.29 -0.48 -3.33
C LYS A 48 -8.94 -1.16 -3.08
N LEU A 49 -8.52 -1.18 -1.82
CA LEU A 49 -7.34 -1.93 -1.39
C LEU A 49 -7.81 -3.36 -1.11
N GLY A 50 -7.32 -4.34 -1.88
CA GLY A 50 -7.54 -5.75 -1.58
C GLY A 50 -6.75 -6.13 -0.33
N LEU A 51 -7.42 -6.17 0.82
CA LEU A 51 -6.80 -6.53 2.10
C LEU A 51 -6.77 -8.05 2.32
N TRP A 52 -7.57 -8.80 1.57
CA TRP A 52 -7.73 -10.25 1.70
C TRP A 52 -6.43 -11.03 1.52
N GLY A 53 -5.59 -10.69 0.54
CA GLY A 53 -4.31 -11.38 0.31
C GLY A 53 -3.30 -11.24 1.46
N SER A 54 -3.35 -10.12 2.20
CA SER A 54 -2.53 -9.91 3.40
C SER A 54 -3.17 -10.47 4.69
N ILE A 55 -4.47 -10.73 4.68
CA ILE A 55 -5.22 -11.34 5.79
C ILE A 55 -5.10 -12.87 5.72
N ALA A 56 -5.22 -13.47 4.52
CA ALA A 56 -5.10 -14.91 4.30
C ALA A 56 -3.75 -15.47 4.79
N HIS A 57 -2.64 -14.78 4.51
CA HIS A 57 -1.32 -15.20 4.98
C HIS A 57 -1.14 -15.10 6.51
N HIS A 58 -2.02 -14.37 7.19
CA HIS A 58 -2.02 -14.17 8.64
C HIS A 58 -2.98 -15.11 9.37
N GLU A 59 -4.16 -15.33 8.80
CA GLU A 59 -5.14 -16.27 9.34
C GLU A 59 -4.68 -17.71 9.12
N ILE A 60 -4.07 -18.04 7.98
CA ILE A 60 -3.43 -19.35 7.76
C ILE A 60 -2.30 -19.59 8.77
N ALA A 61 -1.47 -18.59 9.08
CA ALA A 61 -0.41 -18.72 10.08
C ALA A 61 -0.96 -18.94 11.50
N ASN A 62 -2.08 -18.30 11.84
CA ASN A 62 -2.74 -18.48 13.14
C ASN A 62 -3.54 -19.79 13.24
N ILE A 63 -4.01 -20.35 12.12
CA ILE A 63 -4.76 -21.62 12.07
C ILE A 63 -3.81 -22.82 12.02
N ILE A 64 -2.64 -22.71 11.35
CA ILE A 64 -1.69 -23.82 11.17
C ILE A 64 -0.58 -23.80 12.25
N GLY A 65 -0.51 -22.79 13.12
CA GLY A 65 0.43 -22.78 14.25
C GLY A 65 1.90 -22.77 13.84
N THR A 66 2.23 -22.23 12.67
CA THR A 66 3.62 -22.13 12.22
C THR A 66 4.28 -20.89 12.83
N HIS A 67 4.93 -21.09 13.98
CA HIS A 67 5.86 -20.12 14.55
C HIS A 67 7.19 -20.15 13.78
N ILE A 68 7.37 -19.17 12.89
CA ILE A 68 8.69 -18.65 12.48
C ILE A 68 8.61 -17.12 12.56
#